data_AF-A0A8X6H910-F1
#
_entry.id   AF-A0A8X6H910-F1
#
_cell.length_a   1.000
_cell.length_b   1.000
_cell.length_c   1.000
_cell.angle_alpha   90.00
_cell.angle_beta   90.00
_cell.angle_gamma   90.00
#
_symmetry.space_group_name_H-M   'P 1'
#
loop_
_entity.id
_entity.type
_entity.pdbx_description
1 polymer ?
#
loop_
_entity_poly.entity_id
_entity_poly.type
_entity_poly.pdbx_seq_one_letter_code
_entity_poly.pdbx_strand_id
1 'polypeptide(L)'
;MSLKSAFDSCKSTPFSFSVFAVTSAGCISLILALSSPFWLESKPESESNFVSLGLWKVCFRDFQNPSIKYDDVFDGCYYFYGHKSENIPNWLQPGWFIFVQCLTTGSLILAVISIGILVFMHFRNGVEVKIFASATVFVFEASSALISFLAVAIFGAMCFERSWIQYPQYNSLSIGYIFAVVGALFLGLGTCLLLFQTFKLRKLLYRNIAVRYHVPHLDT
;
A
#
# COMPACT_ATOMS: atom_id res chain seq x y z
N MET A 1 24.76 18.79 25.67
CA MET A 1 24.53 17.62 24.79
C MET A 1 25.82 16.81 24.76
N SER A 2 25.83 15.56 25.23
CA SER A 2 27.05 14.75 25.26
C SER A 2 27.50 14.38 23.83
N LEU A 3 28.79 14.53 23.51
CA LEU A 3 29.41 14.14 22.23
C LEU A 3 29.02 12.72 21.79
N LYS A 4 28.82 11.81 22.75
CA LYS A 4 28.39 10.42 22.52
C LYS A 4 26.96 10.34 21.97
N SER A 5 26.06 11.22 22.42
CA SER A 5 24.69 11.33 21.90
C SER A 5 24.65 11.87 20.47
N ALA A 6 25.59 12.76 20.09
CA ALA A 6 25.68 13.27 18.73
C ALA A 6 26.21 12.20 17.77
N PHE A 7 27.20 11.42 18.20
CA PHE A 7 27.77 10.31 17.44
C PHE A 7 26.77 9.16 17.20
N ASP A 8 26.04 8.74 18.24
CA ASP A 8 25.01 7.70 18.12
C ASP A 8 23.84 8.15 17.22
N SER A 9 23.48 9.44 17.26
CA SER A 9 22.48 10.02 16.35
C SER A 9 22.95 9.91 14.89
N CYS A 10 24.20 10.29 14.61
CA CYS A 10 24.82 10.23 13.27
C CYS A 10 24.95 8.79 12.71
N LYS A 11 25.05 7.79 13.58
CA LYS A 11 25.10 6.37 13.16
C LYS A 11 23.71 5.77 12.87
N SER A 12 22.64 6.38 13.41
CA SER A 12 21.25 5.92 13.24
C SER A 12 20.53 6.54 12.03
N THR A 13 21.00 7.69 11.56
CA THR A 13 20.44 8.44 10.41
C THR A 13 20.46 7.70 9.07
N PRO A 14 21.51 6.96 8.65
CA PRO A 14 21.49 6.31 7.34
C PRO A 14 20.44 5.20 7.27
N PHE A 15 20.23 4.47 8.36
CA PHE A 15 19.23 3.41 8.42
C PHE A 15 17.80 3.96 8.42
N SER A 16 17.57 5.08 9.12
CA SER A 16 16.27 5.75 9.12
C SER A 16 15.90 6.31 7.75
N PHE A 17 16.88 6.75 6.96
CA PHE A 17 16.66 7.23 5.60
C PHE A 17 16.29 6.08 4.64
N SER A 18 16.98 4.93 4.75
CA SER A 18 16.65 3.75 3.94
C SER A 18 15.22 3.26 4.18
N VAL A 19 14.77 3.23 5.44
CA VAL A 19 13.38 2.88 5.79
C VAL A 19 12.40 3.86 5.15
N PHE A 20 12.64 5.17 5.30
CA PHE A 20 11.80 6.20 4.72
C PHE A 20 11.68 6.05 3.19
N ALA A 21 12.80 5.81 2.50
CA ALA A 21 12.82 5.65 1.06
C ALA A 21 12.01 4.42 0.60
N VAL A 22 12.17 3.27 1.25
CA VAL A 22 11.47 2.03 0.90
C VAL A 22 9.97 2.13 1.16
N THR A 23 9.56 2.64 2.34
CA THR A 23 8.14 2.86 2.65
C THR A 23 7.51 3.87 1.69
N SER A 24 8.24 4.94 1.31
CA SER A 24 7.76 5.90 0.31
C SER A 24 7.55 5.26 -1.06
N ALA A 25 8.48 4.40 -1.51
CA ALA A 25 8.33 3.67 -2.77
C ALA A 25 7.11 2.73 -2.75
N GLY A 26 6.87 2.04 -1.63
CA GLY A 26 5.66 1.23 -1.43
C GLY A 26 4.38 2.05 -1.49
N CYS A 27 4.33 3.17 -0.78
CA CYS A 27 3.20 4.09 -0.79
C CYS A 27 2.91 4.66 -2.18
N ILE A 28 3.93 5.11 -2.91
CA ILE A 28 3.79 5.62 -4.28
C ILE A 28 3.26 4.52 -5.19
N SER A 29 3.77 3.29 -5.07
CA SER A 29 3.28 2.15 -5.84
C SER A 29 1.81 1.87 -5.56
N LEU A 30 1.35 1.95 -4.31
CA LEU A 30 -0.07 1.82 -3.98
C LEU A 30 -0.93 2.98 -4.52
N ILE A 31 -0.42 4.21 -4.56
CA ILE A 31 -1.13 5.34 -5.19
C ILE A 31 -1.29 5.09 -6.69
N LEU A 32 -0.21 4.65 -7.36
CA LEU A 32 -0.25 4.30 -8.79
C LEU A 32 -1.22 3.14 -9.04
N ALA A 33 -1.22 2.12 -8.18
CA ALA A 33 -2.17 1.03 -8.26
C ALA A 33 -3.61 1.55 -8.09
N LEU A 34 -3.91 2.32 -7.03
CA LEU A 34 -5.26 2.81 -6.74
C LEU A 34 -5.81 3.73 -7.85
N SER A 35 -4.95 4.55 -8.46
CA SER A 35 -5.33 5.47 -9.53
C SER A 35 -5.31 4.84 -10.92
N SER A 36 -4.66 3.69 -11.10
CA SER A 36 -4.53 3.04 -12.41
C SER A 36 -5.88 2.52 -12.90
N PRO A 37 -6.27 2.86 -14.15
CA PRO A 37 -7.45 2.28 -14.79
C PRO A 37 -7.15 0.89 -15.41
N PHE A 38 -5.98 0.32 -15.17
CA PHE A 38 -5.48 -0.89 -15.83
C PHE A 38 -5.08 -1.98 -14.83
N TRP A 39 -6.01 -2.45 -14.01
CA TRP A 39 -5.83 -3.65 -13.18
C TRP A 39 -6.07 -4.93 -13.97
N LEU A 40 -7.10 -4.92 -14.82
CA LEU A 40 -7.43 -5.99 -15.73
C LEU A 40 -7.66 -5.38 -17.12
N GLU A 41 -7.14 -6.02 -18.15
CA GLU A 41 -7.18 -5.53 -19.53
C GLU A 41 -7.47 -6.68 -20.49
N SER A 42 -8.37 -6.46 -21.44
CA SER A 42 -8.66 -7.42 -22.50
C SER A 42 -7.59 -7.39 -23.58
N LYS A 43 -7.27 -8.56 -24.17
CA LYS A 43 -6.40 -8.61 -25.33
C LYS A 43 -7.05 -7.94 -26.54
N PRO A 44 -6.31 -7.10 -27.30
CA PRO A 44 -6.86 -6.39 -28.46
C PRO A 44 -7.37 -7.33 -29.56
N GLU A 45 -6.84 -8.55 -29.63
CA GLU A 45 -7.23 -9.57 -30.61
C GLU A 45 -8.61 -10.20 -30.36
N SER A 46 -9.20 -9.98 -29.19
CA SER A 46 -10.40 -10.71 -28.77
C SER A 46 -11.73 -10.08 -29.18
N GLU A 47 -11.71 -8.90 -29.83
CA GLU A 47 -12.88 -8.06 -30.11
C GLU A 47 -13.90 -8.03 -28.96
N SER A 48 -13.40 -8.07 -27.71
CA SER A 48 -14.24 -8.03 -26.53
C SER A 48 -14.77 -6.62 -26.34
N ASN A 49 -16.02 -6.54 -25.87
CA ASN A 49 -16.67 -5.28 -25.54
C ASN A 49 -16.12 -4.69 -24.22
N PHE A 50 -15.55 -5.53 -23.36
CA PHE A 50 -14.74 -5.10 -22.22
C PHE A 50 -13.35 -4.71 -22.70
N VAL A 51 -12.83 -3.55 -22.26
CA VAL A 51 -11.50 -3.03 -22.63
C VAL A 51 -10.56 -3.07 -21.44
N SER A 52 -10.91 -2.36 -20.37
CA SER A 52 -10.07 -2.27 -19.18
C SER A 52 -10.86 -1.98 -17.91
N LEU A 53 -10.30 -2.40 -16.79
CA LEU A 53 -10.84 -2.23 -15.45
C LEU A 53 -9.74 -1.72 -14.52
N GLY A 54 -9.99 -0.62 -13.84
CA GLY A 54 -9.29 -0.21 -12.63
C GLY A 54 -10.15 -0.40 -11.38
N LEU A 55 -9.64 0.02 -10.23
CA LEU A 55 -10.43 -0.04 -8.98
C LEU A 55 -11.67 0.83 -9.04
N TRP A 56 -11.58 2.03 -9.61
CA TRP A 56 -12.65 3.03 -9.53
C TRP A 56 -13.33 3.34 -10.87
N LYS A 57 -12.76 2.83 -11.97
CA LYS A 57 -13.19 3.14 -13.33
C LYS A 57 -13.12 1.89 -14.19
N VAL A 58 -14.09 1.74 -15.08
CA VAL A 58 -14.13 0.70 -16.11
C VAL A 58 -14.24 1.35 -17.48
N CYS A 59 -13.69 0.73 -18.52
CA CYS A 59 -13.84 1.17 -19.90
C CYS A 59 -14.43 0.03 -20.75
N PHE A 60 -15.44 0.38 -21.54
CA PHE A 60 -16.14 -0.50 -22.47
C PHE A 60 -16.07 0.07 -23.89
N ARG A 61 -16.28 -0.80 -24.87
CA ARG A 61 -16.41 -0.49 -26.29
C ARG A 61 -17.62 -1.26 -26.80
N ASP A 62 -18.65 -0.53 -27.23
CA ASP A 62 -19.90 -1.10 -27.74
C ASP A 62 -20.52 -2.20 -26.85
N PHE A 63 -20.45 -2.02 -25.53
CA PHE A 63 -20.97 -3.01 -24.59
C PHE A 63 -22.48 -2.84 -24.40
N GLN A 64 -23.24 -3.89 -24.67
CA GLN A 64 -24.69 -3.96 -24.43
C GLN A 64 -24.96 -5.03 -23.37
N ASN A 65 -25.53 -4.64 -22.23
CA ASN A 65 -25.86 -5.59 -21.17
C ASN A 65 -27.23 -6.23 -21.45
N PRO A 66 -27.33 -7.56 -21.61
CA PRO A 66 -28.61 -8.24 -21.83
C PRO A 66 -29.62 -8.07 -20.68
N SER A 67 -29.14 -7.67 -19.50
CA SER A 67 -29.95 -7.57 -18.28
C SER A 67 -30.68 -6.21 -18.14
N ILE A 68 -30.33 -5.21 -18.95
CA ILE A 68 -30.93 -3.87 -18.89
C ILE A 68 -32.02 -3.80 -19.96
N LYS A 69 -33.24 -3.40 -19.56
CA LYS A 69 -34.44 -3.35 -20.44
C LYS A 69 -34.36 -2.30 -21.56
N TYR A 70 -33.42 -1.37 -21.49
CA TYR A 70 -33.18 -0.32 -22.47
C TYR A 70 -31.84 -0.60 -23.15
N ASP A 71 -31.81 -0.54 -24.48
CA ASP A 71 -30.63 -0.78 -25.33
C ASP A 71 -29.58 0.34 -25.21
N ASP A 72 -29.15 0.63 -23.99
CA ASP A 72 -28.07 1.56 -23.74
C ASP A 72 -26.75 0.88 -24.09
N VAL A 73 -26.11 1.37 -25.16
CA VAL A 73 -24.76 0.96 -25.56
C VAL A 73 -23.76 1.77 -24.74
N PHE A 74 -22.94 1.07 -23.95
CA PHE A 74 -21.86 1.68 -23.18
C PHE A 74 -20.60 1.76 -24.04
N ASP A 75 -20.24 2.99 -24.42
CA ASP A 75 -19.02 3.29 -25.15
C ASP A 75 -18.21 4.36 -24.40
N GLY A 76 -16.99 4.00 -24.00
CA GLY A 76 -16.08 4.84 -23.24
C GLY A 76 -15.87 4.38 -21.79
N CYS A 77 -15.32 5.30 -20.98
CA CYS A 77 -14.91 5.03 -19.61
C CYS A 77 -15.87 5.63 -18.57
N TYR A 78 -16.25 4.82 -17.60
CA TYR A 78 -17.22 5.15 -16.57
C TYR A 78 -16.63 4.90 -15.18
N TYR A 79 -16.87 5.84 -14.26
CA TYR A 79 -16.56 5.64 -12.85
C TYR A 79 -17.67 4.85 -12.16
N PHE A 80 -17.34 4.01 -11.18
CA PHE A 80 -18.35 3.23 -10.47
C PHE A 80 -19.42 4.10 -9.78
N TYR A 81 -19.03 5.26 -9.23
CA TYR A 81 -19.93 6.18 -8.52
C TYR A 81 -20.24 7.47 -9.31
N GLY A 82 -20.31 7.36 -10.63
CA GLY A 82 -20.67 8.48 -11.51
C GLY A 82 -22.17 8.61 -11.74
N HIS A 83 -22.65 9.83 -11.98
CA HIS A 83 -24.07 10.09 -12.29
C HIS A 83 -24.55 9.32 -13.54
N LYS A 84 -23.65 9.05 -14.49
CA LYS A 84 -23.96 8.35 -15.75
C LYS A 84 -23.95 6.82 -15.65
N SER A 85 -23.61 6.26 -14.48
CA SER A 85 -23.24 4.84 -14.33
C SER A 85 -23.93 4.14 -13.14
N GLU A 86 -25.10 4.64 -12.73
CA GLU A 86 -25.85 4.14 -11.57
C GLU A 86 -26.12 2.62 -11.60
N ASN A 87 -26.25 2.03 -12.80
CA ASN A 87 -26.51 0.61 -12.97
C ASN A 87 -25.26 -0.27 -13.02
N ILE A 88 -24.06 0.28 -13.23
CA ILE A 88 -22.81 -0.49 -13.44
C ILE A 88 -22.37 -1.26 -12.18
N PRO A 89 -22.35 -0.65 -10.97
CA PRO A 89 -21.91 -1.35 -9.76
C PRO A 89 -22.69 -2.63 -9.45
N ASN A 90 -23.99 -2.66 -9.79
CA ASN A 90 -24.89 -3.76 -9.44
C ASN A 90 -24.46 -5.12 -10.00
N TRP A 91 -23.74 -5.13 -11.12
CA TRP A 91 -23.27 -6.38 -11.77
C TRP A 91 -21.76 -6.47 -11.85
N LEU A 92 -21.05 -5.33 -11.96
CA LEU A 92 -19.59 -5.33 -12.14
C LEU A 92 -18.81 -5.17 -10.83
N GLN A 93 -19.44 -4.74 -9.73
CA GLN A 93 -18.77 -4.50 -8.46
C GLN A 93 -19.23 -5.48 -7.36
N PRO A 94 -18.89 -6.78 -7.48
CA PRO A 94 -19.26 -7.78 -6.48
C PRO A 94 -18.62 -7.46 -5.13
N GLY A 95 -19.18 -8.01 -4.05
CA GLY A 95 -18.72 -7.74 -2.69
C GLY A 95 -17.23 -7.99 -2.45
N TRP A 96 -16.65 -9.01 -3.09
CA TRP A 96 -15.21 -9.28 -2.99
C TRP A 96 -14.36 -8.18 -3.63
N PHE A 97 -14.83 -7.56 -4.71
CA PHE A 97 -14.10 -6.48 -5.39
C PHE A 97 -14.19 -5.18 -4.59
N ILE A 98 -15.34 -4.89 -3.97
CA ILE A 98 -15.47 -3.82 -2.97
C ILE A 98 -14.50 -4.04 -1.82
N PHE A 99 -14.38 -5.28 -1.35
CA PHE A 99 -13.43 -5.62 -0.30
C PHE A 99 -11.98 -5.35 -0.71
N VAL A 100 -11.57 -5.71 -1.93
CA VAL A 100 -10.24 -5.36 -2.48
C VAL A 100 -10.03 -3.84 -2.54
N GLN A 101 -11.03 -3.06 -2.95
CA GLN A 101 -10.96 -1.58 -2.95
C GLN A 101 -10.70 -1.06 -1.53
N CYS A 102 -11.49 -1.51 -0.55
CA CYS A 102 -11.34 -1.10 0.85
C CYS A 102 -9.99 -1.50 1.45
N LEU A 103 -9.51 -2.73 1.20
CA LEU A 103 -8.20 -3.18 1.67
C LEU A 103 -7.07 -2.34 1.07
N THR A 104 -7.10 -2.11 -0.24
CA THR A 104 -6.07 -1.33 -0.94
C THR A 104 -6.03 0.12 -0.44
N THR A 105 -7.20 0.76 -0.27
CA THR A 105 -7.30 2.11 0.30
C THR A 105 -6.88 2.16 1.76
N GLY A 106 -7.30 1.19 2.58
CA GLY A 106 -6.92 1.10 3.99
C GLY A 106 -5.42 0.92 4.19
N SER A 107 -4.78 0.06 3.37
CA SER A 107 -3.33 -0.11 3.34
C SER A 107 -2.63 1.21 2.96
N LEU A 108 -3.11 1.92 1.94
CA LEU A 108 -2.55 3.22 1.55
C LEU A 108 -2.63 4.24 2.69
N ILE A 109 -3.77 4.35 3.38
CA ILE A 109 -3.95 5.28 4.50
C ILE A 109 -2.93 4.99 5.62
N LEU A 110 -2.78 3.71 5.99
CA LEU A 110 -1.79 3.30 6.99
C LEU A 110 -0.37 3.65 6.56
N ALA A 111 -0.02 3.42 5.29
CA ALA A 111 1.31 3.76 4.76
C ALA A 111 1.57 5.28 4.77
N VAL A 112 0.57 6.10 4.43
CA VAL A 112 0.69 7.57 4.51
C VAL A 112 0.89 8.04 5.96
N ILE A 113 0.16 7.45 6.92
CA ILE A 113 0.34 7.75 8.35
C ILE A 113 1.76 7.36 8.80
N SER A 114 2.25 6.17 8.40
CA SER A 114 3.63 5.71 8.66
C SER A 114 4.65 6.74 8.18
N ILE A 115 4.52 7.23 6.95
CA ILE A 115 5.41 8.26 6.37
C ILE A 115 5.37 9.55 7.20
N GLY A 116 4.18 10.02 7.58
CA GLY A 116 4.02 11.23 8.41
C GLY A 116 4.76 11.12 9.74
N ILE A 117 4.67 9.97 10.41
CA ILE A 117 5.37 9.71 11.68
C ILE A 117 6.89 9.60 11.45
N LEU A 118 7.34 8.99 10.36
CA LEU A 118 8.77 8.91 10.00
C LEU A 118 9.39 10.29 9.74
N VAL A 119 8.67 11.17 9.06
CA VAL A 119 9.08 12.58 8.86
C VAL A 119 9.15 13.30 10.20
N PHE A 120 8.12 13.18 11.05
CA PHE A 120 8.13 13.75 12.40
C PHE A 120 9.33 13.27 13.22
N MET A 121 9.64 11.97 13.17
CA MET A 121 10.77 11.35 13.87
C MET A 121 12.12 11.96 13.43
N HIS A 122 12.27 12.36 12.17
CA HIS A 122 13.50 12.94 11.65
C HIS A 122 13.87 14.26 12.34
N PHE A 123 12.87 15.08 12.67
CA PHE A 123 13.07 16.38 13.35
C PHE A 123 13.25 16.27 14.87
N ARG A 124 13.09 15.07 15.45
CA ARG A 124 13.21 14.86 16.90
C ARG A 124 14.58 14.28 17.25
N ASN A 125 15.21 14.80 18.30
CA ASN A 125 16.53 14.35 18.76
C ASN A 125 16.49 13.36 19.94
N GLY A 126 15.32 13.12 20.54
CA GLY A 126 15.17 12.21 21.68
C GLY A 126 15.12 10.73 21.29
N VAL A 127 16.03 9.91 21.83
CA VAL A 127 16.11 8.47 21.53
C VAL A 127 14.85 7.71 21.97
N GLU A 128 14.26 8.08 23.10
CA GLU A 128 13.02 7.47 23.61
C GLU A 128 11.83 7.69 22.66
N VAL A 129 11.67 8.93 22.18
CA VAL A 129 10.65 9.29 21.18
C VAL A 129 10.88 8.50 19.88
N LYS A 130 12.12 8.35 19.44
CA LYS A 130 12.45 7.57 18.23
C LYS A 130 12.09 6.09 18.38
N ILE A 131 12.31 5.49 19.55
CA ILE A 131 11.96 4.08 19.80
C ILE A 131 10.44 3.88 19.82
N PHE A 132 9.70 4.78 20.49
CA PHE A 132 8.24 4.71 20.53
C PHE A 132 7.62 4.93 19.14
N ALA A 133 8.09 5.95 18.42
CA ALA A 133 7.66 6.23 17.07
C ALA A 133 7.99 5.07 16.12
N SER A 134 9.20 4.51 16.16
CA SER A 134 9.58 3.39 15.28
C SER A 134 8.77 2.13 15.56
N ALA A 135 8.44 1.84 16.82
CA ALA A 135 7.56 0.72 17.17
C ALA A 135 6.12 0.95 16.67
N THR A 136 5.61 2.17 16.75
CA THR A 136 4.27 2.53 16.24
C THR A 136 4.20 2.39 14.72
N VAL A 137 5.20 2.95 14.01
CA VAL A 137 5.30 2.83 12.54
C VAL A 137 5.42 1.37 12.13
N PHE A 138 6.18 0.55 12.84
CA PHE A 138 6.27 -0.89 12.57
C PHE A 138 4.91 -1.58 12.58
N VAL A 139 4.04 -1.28 13.55
CA VAL A 139 2.69 -1.88 13.64
C VAL A 139 1.81 -1.45 12.46
N PHE A 140 1.81 -0.16 12.12
CA PHE A 140 1.02 0.34 10.98
C PHE A 140 1.53 -0.17 9.64
N GLU A 141 2.85 -0.19 9.44
CA GLU A 141 3.46 -0.70 8.22
C GLU A 141 3.23 -2.21 8.06
N ALA A 142 3.39 -3.00 9.13
CA ALA A 142 3.13 -4.44 9.10
C ALA A 142 1.66 -4.75 8.78
N SER A 143 0.74 -3.99 9.39
CA SER A 143 -0.69 -4.11 9.11
C SER A 143 -0.99 -3.73 7.66
N SER A 144 -0.38 -2.66 7.15
CA SER A 144 -0.51 -2.22 5.76
C SER A 144 0.01 -3.27 4.77
N ALA A 145 1.19 -3.86 5.03
CA ALA A 145 1.78 -4.91 4.21
C ALA A 145 0.87 -6.16 4.17
N LEU A 146 0.32 -6.58 5.31
CA LEU A 146 -0.60 -7.72 5.38
C LEU A 146 -1.91 -7.46 4.63
N ILE A 147 -2.50 -6.28 4.81
CA ILE A 147 -3.75 -5.88 4.16
C ILE A 147 -3.58 -5.76 2.64
N SER A 148 -2.49 -5.14 2.17
CA SER A 148 -2.18 -5.05 0.73
C SER A 148 -1.90 -6.41 0.12
N PHE A 149 -1.16 -7.28 0.81
CA PHE A 149 -0.96 -8.66 0.38
C PHE A 149 -2.30 -9.41 0.23
N LEU A 150 -3.20 -9.26 1.21
CA LEU A 150 -4.53 -9.86 1.14
C LEU A 150 -5.35 -9.31 -0.04
N ALA A 151 -5.30 -8.01 -0.30
CA ALA A 151 -5.98 -7.39 -1.44
C ALA A 151 -5.50 -7.97 -2.77
N VAL A 152 -4.19 -8.07 -2.95
CA VAL A 152 -3.55 -8.66 -4.14
C VAL A 152 -3.93 -10.15 -4.28
N ALA A 153 -3.89 -10.92 -3.19
CA ALA A 153 -4.22 -12.34 -3.21
C ALA A 153 -5.69 -12.59 -3.58
N ILE A 154 -6.62 -11.84 -3.00
CA ILE A 154 -8.06 -11.95 -3.31
C ILE A 154 -8.32 -11.56 -4.76
N PHE A 155 -7.77 -10.44 -5.23
CA PHE A 155 -7.94 -10.02 -6.62
C PHE A 155 -7.35 -11.05 -7.58
N GLY A 156 -6.14 -11.54 -7.31
CA GLY A 156 -5.48 -12.55 -8.13
C GLY A 156 -6.22 -13.89 -8.19
N ALA A 157 -6.93 -14.25 -7.12
CA ALA A 157 -7.75 -15.47 -7.09
C ALA A 157 -9.08 -15.31 -7.83
N MET A 158 -9.72 -14.14 -7.74
CA MET A 158 -11.09 -13.92 -8.22
C MET A 158 -11.17 -13.26 -9.61
N CYS A 159 -10.08 -12.71 -10.14
CA CYS A 159 -10.12 -11.89 -11.35
C CYS A 159 -10.55 -12.63 -12.64
N PHE A 160 -10.39 -13.95 -12.68
CA PHE A 160 -10.78 -14.80 -13.81
C PHE A 160 -12.06 -15.61 -13.57
N GLU A 161 -12.81 -15.25 -12.53
CA GLU A 161 -14.07 -15.90 -12.19
C GLU A 161 -15.08 -15.73 -13.35
N ARG A 162 -15.64 -16.86 -13.83
CA ARG A 162 -16.50 -16.89 -15.03
C ARG A 162 -17.83 -16.16 -14.85
N SER A 163 -18.29 -16.04 -13.61
CA SER A 163 -19.55 -15.39 -13.27
C SER A 163 -19.47 -13.87 -13.18
N TRP A 164 -18.26 -13.29 -13.19
CA TRP A 164 -18.07 -11.85 -12.94
C TRP A 164 -18.01 -11.02 -14.22
N ILE A 165 -17.15 -11.39 -15.16
CA ILE A 165 -16.93 -10.62 -16.41
C ILE A 165 -17.06 -11.53 -17.63
N GLN A 166 -17.62 -10.99 -18.72
CA GLN A 166 -17.75 -11.75 -19.96
C GLN A 166 -16.38 -12.07 -20.56
N TYR A 167 -16.21 -13.31 -21.03
CA TYR A 167 -15.00 -13.81 -21.68
C TYR A 167 -13.70 -13.62 -20.88
N PRO A 168 -13.60 -14.13 -19.64
CA PRO A 168 -12.41 -13.95 -18.80
C PRO A 168 -11.14 -14.53 -19.41
N GLN A 169 -11.24 -15.50 -20.35
CA GLN A 169 -10.08 -16.09 -21.03
C GLN A 169 -9.24 -15.11 -21.85
N TYR A 170 -9.83 -13.98 -22.27
CA TYR A 170 -9.14 -12.96 -23.05
C TYR A 170 -8.60 -11.81 -22.18
N ASN A 171 -8.87 -11.85 -20.88
CA ASN A 171 -8.42 -10.83 -19.95
C ASN A 171 -7.04 -11.19 -19.39
N SER A 172 -6.28 -10.16 -19.08
CA SER A 172 -4.94 -10.26 -18.52
C SER A 172 -4.74 -9.22 -17.41
N LEU A 173 -3.93 -9.57 -16.42
CA LEU A 173 -3.56 -8.66 -15.35
C LEU A 173 -2.63 -7.58 -15.91
N SER A 174 -2.98 -6.31 -15.70
CA SER A 174 -2.27 -5.18 -16.28
C SER A 174 -1.51 -4.38 -15.21
N ILE A 175 -0.97 -3.23 -15.59
CA ILE A 175 0.07 -2.51 -14.84
C ILE A 175 -0.36 -2.08 -13.43
N GLY A 176 -1.64 -1.76 -13.23
CA GLY A 176 -2.21 -1.37 -11.94
C GLY A 176 -2.10 -2.49 -10.90
N TYR A 177 -2.33 -3.73 -11.31
CA TYR A 177 -2.16 -4.89 -10.44
C TYR A 177 -0.68 -5.14 -10.11
N ILE A 178 0.21 -4.96 -11.09
CA ILE A 178 1.67 -5.08 -10.88
C ILE A 178 2.14 -4.06 -9.83
N PHE A 179 1.68 -2.81 -9.93
CA PHE A 179 1.99 -1.79 -8.92
C PHE A 179 1.47 -2.16 -7.52
N ALA A 180 0.31 -2.81 -7.42
CA ALA A 180 -0.20 -3.29 -6.13
C ALA A 180 0.70 -4.37 -5.53
N VAL A 181 1.14 -5.36 -6.34
CA VAL A 181 2.08 -6.42 -5.93
C VAL A 181 3.41 -5.81 -5.46
N VAL A 182 3.98 -4.92 -6.27
CA VAL A 182 5.25 -4.23 -5.97
C VAL A 182 5.11 -3.38 -4.70
N GLY A 183 3.99 -2.69 -4.53
CA GLY A 183 3.68 -1.93 -3.32
C GLY A 183 3.67 -2.81 -2.06
N ALA A 184 2.97 -3.94 -2.11
CA ALA A 184 2.93 -4.90 -0.99
C ALA A 184 4.34 -5.43 -0.63
N LEU A 185 5.17 -5.73 -1.64
CA LEU A 185 6.56 -6.18 -1.41
C LEU A 185 7.43 -5.10 -0.76
N PHE A 186 7.34 -3.85 -1.21
CA PHE A 186 8.09 -2.75 -0.61
C PHE A 186 7.64 -2.46 0.83
N LEU A 187 6.35 -2.49 1.12
CA LEU A 187 5.84 -2.34 2.49
C LEU A 187 6.31 -3.49 3.39
N GLY A 188 6.34 -4.72 2.87
CA GLY A 188 6.90 -5.87 3.57
C GLY A 188 8.39 -5.70 3.87
N LEU A 189 9.18 -5.25 2.89
CA LEU A 189 10.60 -4.94 3.08
C LEU A 189 10.81 -3.81 4.09
N GLY A 190 10.02 -2.74 4.00
CA GLY A 190 10.02 -1.62 4.93
C GLY A 190 9.74 -2.07 6.37
N THR A 191 8.76 -2.96 6.55
CA THR A 191 8.42 -3.59 7.84
C THR A 191 9.61 -4.35 8.43
N CYS A 192 10.29 -5.18 7.62
CA CYS A 192 11.47 -5.90 8.07
C CYS A 192 12.58 -4.94 8.50
N LEU A 193 12.87 -3.90 7.70
CA LEU A 193 13.88 -2.90 8.05
C LEU A 193 13.52 -2.16 9.34
N LEU A 194 12.26 -1.73 9.52
CA LEU A 194 11.77 -1.09 10.75
C LEU A 194 11.95 -1.96 11.99
N LEU A 195 11.73 -3.26 11.86
CA LEU A 195 11.95 -4.22 12.94
C LEU A 195 13.43 -4.24 13.36
N PHE A 196 14.34 -4.36 12.39
CA PHE A 196 15.78 -4.29 12.63
C PHE A 196 16.21 -2.95 13.25
N GLN A 197 15.64 -1.82 12.78
CA GLN A 197 15.89 -0.49 13.34
C GLN A 197 15.51 -0.45 14.82
N THR A 198 14.32 -0.91 15.14
CA THR A 198 13.75 -0.85 16.49
C THR A 198 14.58 -1.69 17.45
N PHE A 199 14.97 -2.90 17.05
CA PHE A 199 15.88 -3.74 17.84
C PHE A 199 17.25 -3.08 18.05
N LYS A 200 17.83 -2.48 17.00
CA LYS A 200 19.12 -1.79 17.10
C LYS A 200 19.05 -0.58 18.05
N LEU A 201 18.01 0.24 17.93
CA LEU A 201 17.80 1.40 18.81
C LEU A 201 17.60 0.98 20.27
N ARG A 202 16.82 -0.07 20.54
CA ARG A 202 16.67 -0.63 21.89
C ARG A 202 18.01 -1.11 22.46
N LYS A 203 18.81 -1.83 21.68
CA LYS A 203 20.15 -2.29 22.11
C LYS A 203 21.09 -1.14 22.43
N LEU A 204 21.03 -0.04 21.67
CA LEU A 204 21.81 1.18 21.94
C LEU A 204 21.34 1.87 23.22
N LEU A 205 20.03 1.96 23.45
CA LEU A 205 19.48 2.52 24.69
C LEU A 205 19.96 1.71 25.92
N TYR A 206 19.84 0.39 25.89
CA TYR A 206 20.33 -0.47 26.97
C TYR A 206 21.84 -0.29 27.25
N ARG A 207 22.67 -0.20 26.21
CA ARG A 207 24.11 0.06 26.36
C ARG A 207 24.39 1.44 26.98
N ASN A 208 23.67 2.47 26.57
CA ASN A 208 23.86 3.82 27.10
C ASN A 208 23.40 3.94 28.56
N ILE A 209 22.32 3.25 28.92
CA ILE A 209 21.85 3.13 30.31
C ILE A 209 22.88 2.39 31.16
N ALA A 210 23.36 1.22 30.71
CA ALA A 210 24.37 0.43 31.43
C ALA A 210 25.67 1.20 31.67
N VAL A 211 26.16 1.95 30.66
CA VAL A 211 27.34 2.80 30.83
C VAL A 211 27.09 3.92 31.83
N ARG A 212 25.91 4.53 31.85
CA ARG A 212 25.59 5.62 32.80
C ARG A 212 25.61 5.15 34.25
N TYR A 213 25.18 3.92 34.54
CA TYR A 213 25.21 3.35 35.89
C TYR A 213 26.60 2.82 36.32
N HIS A 214 27.52 2.61 35.39
CA HIS A 214 28.89 2.15 35.69
C HIS A 214 29.92 3.26 35.83
N VAL A 215 29.54 4.52 35.62
CA VAL A 215 30.37 5.65 36.03
C VAL A 215 30.05 5.87 37.52
N PRO A 216 30.96 5.57 38.47
CA PRO A 216 30.75 5.99 39.84
C PRO A 216 30.63 7.51 39.84
N HIS A 217 29.60 8.03 40.50
CA HIS A 217 29.58 9.42 40.90
C HIS A 217 30.83 9.64 41.76
N LEU A 218 31.89 10.17 41.16
CA LEU A 218 32.94 10.84 41.91
C LEU A 218 32.29 12.13 42.43
N ASP A 219 31.61 11.99 43.56
CA ASP A 219 31.25 13.12 44.39
C ASP A 219 32.54 13.68 44.98
N THR A 220 32.78 14.96 44.68
CA THR A 220 33.78 15.90 45.24
C THR A 220 35.25 15.65 44.95
#